data_AF-A0A5J6H8G7-F1
#
_entry.id   AF-A0A5J6H8G7-F1
#
_cell.length_a   1.000
_cell.length_b   1.000
_cell.length_c   1.000
_cell.angle_alpha   90.00
_cell.angle_beta   90.00
_cell.angle_gamma   90.00
#
_symmetry.space_group_name_H-M   'P 1'
#
loop_
_entity.id
_entity.type
_entity.pdbx_description
1 polymer ?
#
loop_
_entity_poly.entity_id
_entity_poly.type
_entity_poly.pdbx_seq_one_letter_code
_entity_poly.pdbx_strand_id
1 'polypeptide(L)' 'MTTSIPPTPPTPQSIPDLLPHEAARWALRAGLPLDADRLELVTATANHIQSVIGVLRDLDLGEAGNDATV' A
#
# COMPACT_ATOMS: atom_id res chain seq x y z
N MET A 1 -43.36 1.99 6.17
CA MET A 1 -42.27 1.34 6.93
C MET A 1 -41.04 1.36 6.03
N THR A 2 -40.16 2.36 6.19
CA THR A 2 -38.90 2.41 5.44
C THR A 2 -37.77 2.38 6.48
N THR A 3 -37.05 1.26 6.55
CA THR A 3 -35.87 1.14 7.40
C THR A 3 -34.73 1.80 6.66
N SER A 4 -34.33 2.98 7.11
CA SER A 4 -33.12 3.65 6.63
C SER A 4 -31.91 2.88 7.15
N ILE A 5 -31.18 2.20 6.27
CA ILE A 5 -29.91 1.57 6.58
C ILE A 5 -28.88 2.70 6.71
N PRO A 6 -28.18 2.86 7.85
CA PRO A 6 -27.16 3.89 7.98
C PRO A 6 -26.00 3.61 7.01
N PRO A 7 -25.40 4.65 6.39
CA PRO A 7 -24.22 4.45 5.57
C PRO A 7 -23.11 3.86 6.45
N THR A 8 -22.57 2.70 6.07
CA THR A 8 -21.35 2.17 6.66
C THR A 8 -20.27 3.25 6.52
N PRO A 9 -19.58 3.65 7.61
CA PRO A 9 -18.46 4.56 7.47
C PRO A 9 -17.45 3.91 6.51
N PRO A 10 -16.82 4.66 5.60
CA PRO A 10 -15.71 4.12 4.83
C PRO A 10 -14.68 3.65 5.86
N THR A 11 -14.43 2.34 5.91
CA THR A 11 -13.28 1.84 6.65
C THR A 11 -12.07 2.56 6.08
N PRO A 12 -11.19 3.17 6.91
CA PRO A 12 -9.91 3.63 6.40
C PRO A 12 -9.30 2.44 5.65
N GLN A 13 -8.84 2.68 4.42
CA GLN A 13 -8.26 1.63 3.60
C GLN A 13 -6.92 1.24 4.21
N SER A 14 -6.94 0.48 5.30
CA SER A 14 -5.77 -0.12 5.91
C SER A 14 -5.25 -1.13 4.90
N ILE A 15 -4.13 -0.77 4.25
CA ILE A 15 -3.45 -1.67 3.36
C ILE A 15 -2.84 -2.76 4.25
N PRO A 16 -3.15 -4.05 4.02
CA PRO A 16 -2.65 -5.12 4.86
C PRO A 16 -1.13 -5.17 4.78
N ASP A 17 -0.49 -5.34 5.95
CA ASP A 17 0.96 -5.51 6.05
C ASP A 17 1.41 -6.66 5.16
N LEU A 18 2.47 -6.39 4.40
CA LEU A 18 3.14 -7.36 3.55
C LEU A 18 3.81 -8.43 4.41
N LEU A 19 3.60 -9.70 4.05
CA LEU A 19 4.28 -10.82 4.68
C LEU A 19 5.66 -11.06 4.04
N PRO A 20 6.64 -11.63 4.78
CA PRO A 20 7.99 -11.82 4.26
C PRO A 20 8.06 -12.62 2.95
N HIS A 21 7.26 -13.67 2.81
CA HIS A 21 7.24 -14.47 1.58
C HIS A 21 6.64 -13.71 0.38
N GLU A 22 5.77 -12.73 0.63
CA GLU A 22 5.19 -11.87 -0.41
C GLU A 22 6.22 -10.85 -0.88
N ALA A 23 7.01 -10.29 0.06
CA ALA A 23 8.15 -9.43 -0.24
C ALA A 23 9.18 -10.14 -1.15
N ALA A 24 9.55 -11.37 -0.82
CA ALA A 24 10.44 -12.18 -1.66
C ALA A 24 9.88 -12.37 -3.08
N ARG A 25 8.58 -12.66 -3.20
CA ARG A 25 7.92 -12.85 -4.49
C ARG A 25 7.95 -11.58 -5.33
N TRP A 26 7.71 -10.42 -4.73
CA TRP A 26 7.72 -9.14 -5.44
C TRP A 26 9.12 -8.74 -5.85
N ALA A 27 10.12 -8.95 -4.99
CA ALA A 27 11.51 -8.68 -5.30
C ALA A 27 12.02 -9.56 -6.46
N LEU A 28 11.64 -10.85 -6.47
CA LEU A 28 11.92 -11.74 -7.59
C LEU A 28 11.27 -11.25 -8.89
N ARG A 29 10.01 -10.78 -8.83
CA ARG A 29 9.35 -10.19 -10.01
C ARG A 29 10.04 -8.92 -10.51
N ALA A 30 10.70 -8.16 -9.64
CA ALA A 30 11.50 -7.00 -9.99
C ALA A 30 12.92 -7.37 -10.48
N GLY A 31 13.27 -8.66 -10.55
CA GLY A 31 14.60 -9.13 -10.93
C GLY A 31 15.65 -8.95 -9.83
N LEU A 32 15.23 -8.73 -8.59
CA LEU A 32 16.10 -8.52 -7.43
C LEU A 32 15.86 -9.63 -6.40
N PRO A 33 16.44 -10.83 -6.58
CA PRO A 33 16.32 -11.89 -5.60
C PRO A 33 16.91 -11.43 -4.25
N LEU A 34 16.15 -11.65 -3.17
CA LEU A 34 16.54 -11.25 -1.82
C LEU A 34 17.09 -12.46 -1.06
N ASP A 35 18.24 -12.28 -0.42
CA ASP A 35 18.73 -13.21 0.59
C ASP A 35 17.81 -13.24 1.81
N ALA A 36 17.71 -14.40 2.46
CA ALA A 36 16.85 -14.62 3.62
C ALA A 36 17.14 -13.63 4.75
N ASP A 37 18.41 -13.29 4.98
CA ASP A 37 18.85 -12.34 6.02
C ASP A 37 18.33 -10.91 5.79
N ARG A 38 17.97 -10.57 4.54
CA ARG A 38 17.46 -9.24 4.18
C ARG A 38 15.94 -9.19 4.15
N LEU A 39 15.29 -10.34 4.19
CA LEU A 39 13.86 -10.44 3.92
C LEU A 39 13.02 -9.70 4.96
N GLU A 40 13.35 -9.86 6.24
CA GLU A 40 12.67 -9.15 7.33
C GLU A 40 12.82 -7.64 7.20
N LEU A 41 14.04 -7.16 6.95
CA LEU A 41 14.33 -5.74 6.81
C LEU A 41 13.60 -5.11 5.62
N VAL A 42 13.62 -5.78 4.47
CA VAL A 42 12.92 -5.31 3.26
C VAL A 42 11.41 -5.31 3.47
N THR A 43 10.87 -6.32 4.15
CA THR A 43 9.43 -6.40 4.48
C THR A 43 9.02 -5.25 5.38
N ALA A 44 9.77 -4.99 6.46
CA ALA A 44 9.51 -3.88 7.37
C ALA A 44 9.58 -2.52 6.63
N THR A 45 10.54 -2.37 5.72
CA THR A 45 10.69 -1.15 4.91
C THR A 45 9.50 -0.98 3.96
N ALA A 46 9.06 -2.05 3.29
CA ALA A 46 7.92 -2.02 2.39
C ALA A 46 6.61 -1.65 3.14
N ASN A 47 6.39 -2.22 4.32
CA ASN A 47 5.24 -1.87 5.18
C ASN A 47 5.29 -0.41 5.63
N HIS A 48 6.47 0.10 5.98
CA HIS A 48 6.63 1.49 6.34
C HIS A 48 6.29 2.44 5.18
N ILE A 49 6.81 2.16 3.97
CA ILE A 49 6.49 2.93 2.76
C ILE A 49 4.98 2.89 2.47
N GLN A 50 4.37 1.71 2.58
CA GLN A 50 2.94 1.52 2.33
C GLN A 50 2.09 2.30 3.34
N SER A 51 2.50 2.33 4.61
CA SER A 51 1.87 3.16 5.64
C SER A 51 1.95 4.65 5.30
N VAL A 52 3.12 5.15 4.89
CA VAL A 52 3.29 6.55 4.45
C VAL A 52 2.41 6.86 3.24
N ILE A 53 2.39 5.99 2.22
CA ILE A 53 1.52 6.15 1.05
C ILE A 53 0.04 6.14 1.45
N GLY A 54 -0.36 5.30 2.41
CA GLY A 54 -1.71 5.30 2.97
C GLY A 54 -2.09 6.65 3.55
N VAL A 55 -1.21 7.24 4.36
CA VAL A 55 -1.40 8.60 4.91
C VAL A 55 -1.47 9.64 3.78
N LEU A 56 -0.56 9.60 2.81
CA LEU A 56 -0.55 10.57 1.69
C LEU A 56 -1.81 10.49 0.83
N ARG A 57 -2.40 9.30 0.67
CA ARG A 57 -3.67 9.10 -0.04
C ARG A 57 -4.87 9.65 0.73
N ASP A 58 -4.87 9.48 2.05
CA ASP A 58 -5.93 10.00 2.92
C ASP A 58 -5.94 11.54 2.95
N LEU A 59 -4.76 12.15 2.81
CA LEU A 59 -4.61 13.60 2.76
C LEU A 59 -5.18 14.26 1.48
N ASP A 60 -5.72 13.49 0.52
CA ASP A 60 -6.23 13.97 -0.78
C ASP A 60 -5.30 15.02 -1.39
N LEU A 61 -4.05 14.61 -1.63
CA LEU A 61 -3.09 15.39 -2.40
C LEU A 61 -3.52 15.29 -3.86
N GLY A 62 -4.49 16.12 -4.25
CA GLY A 62 -5.16 16.07 -5.55
C GLY A 62 -4.20 15.88 -6.72
N GLU A 63 -4.66 15.13 -7.72
CA GLU A 63 -4.01 14.81 -9.01
C GLU A 63 -2.82 15.74 -9.29
N ALA A 64 -1.60 15.24 -9.02
CA ALA A 64 -0.40 15.80 -9.63
C ALA A 64 -0.51 15.43 -11.11
N GLY A 65 -1.27 16.25 -11.86
CA GLY A 65 -1.64 15.98 -13.23
C GLY A 65 -0.42 15.51 -13.99
N ASN A 66 -0.45 14.26 -14.44
CA ASN A 66 0.34 13.82 -15.58
C ASN A 66 -0.21 14.53 -16.82
N ASP A 67 -0.18 15.86 -16.84
CA ASP A 67 -0.37 16.66 -18.04
C ASP A 67 0.97 16.63 -18.78
N ALA A 68 1.37 15.43 -19.18
CA ALA A 68 2.26 15.26 -20.30
C ALA A 68 1.44 15.59 -21.55
N THR A 69 1.26 16.88 -21.80
CA THR A 69 1.04 17.38 -23.15
C THR A 69 2.32 17.08 -23.93
N VAL A 70 2.33 15.96 -24.67
CA VAL A 70 3.33 15.62 -25.70
C VAL A 70 2.65 15.43 -27.03
#